data_AF-A0AA36F3R8-F1
#
_entry.id   AF-A0AA36F3R8-F1
#
_cell.length_a   1.000
_cell.length_b   1.000
_cell.length_c   1.000
_cell.angle_alpha   90.00
_cell.angle_beta   90.00
_cell.angle_gamma   90.00
#
_symmetry.space_group_name_H-M   'P 1'
#
loop_
_entity.id
_entity.type
_entity.pdbx_description
1 polymer ?
#
loop_
_entity_poly.entity_id
_entity_poly.type
_entity_poly.pdbx_seq_one_letter_code
_entity_poly.pdbx_strand_id
1 'polypeptide(L)'
;MAESAATIRTRKFLTNRLLCRKQMVVDVIHPGRATVPKTEIREKLASKYKTTPDLIFCFGFRTQFGGGRSTGFAMIYDTLDFAKKFEPKHRLARHGLYEKGKISRKQRKERKNRQKKVRGVAKTKIGAGKKVTFFFCVFLL
;
A
#
# COMPACT_ATOMS: atom_id res chain seq x y z
N MET A 1 36.04 -2.57 2.03
CA MET A 1 34.65 -2.28 2.48
C MET A 1 33.70 -3.03 1.56
N ALA A 2 33.40 -4.29 1.88
CA ALA A 2 32.45 -5.06 1.08
C ALA A 2 31.05 -4.48 1.31
N GLU A 3 30.38 -4.01 0.26
CA GLU A 3 28.95 -3.74 0.31
C GLU A 3 28.26 -5.04 0.74
N SER A 4 27.86 -5.12 2.00
CA SER A 4 27.23 -6.31 2.56
C SER A 4 25.84 -6.47 1.95
N ALA A 5 25.78 -7.18 0.82
CA ALA A 5 24.55 -7.44 0.10
C ALA A 5 23.52 -8.08 1.05
N ALA A 6 22.43 -7.35 1.32
CA ALA A 6 21.39 -7.85 2.22
C ALA A 6 20.84 -9.19 1.73
N THR A 7 20.96 -10.22 2.56
CA THR A 7 20.56 -11.59 2.21
C THR A 7 19.13 -11.84 2.68
N ILE A 8 18.31 -12.49 1.84
CA ILE A 8 16.91 -12.76 2.14
C ILE A 8 16.68 -14.25 2.39
N ARG A 9 16.24 -14.57 3.61
CA ARG A 9 15.74 -15.90 3.99
C ARG A 9 14.22 -15.86 4.07
N THR A 10 13.60 -16.99 3.72
CA THR A 10 12.14 -17.14 3.67
C THR A 10 11.75 -18.29 4.58
N ARG A 11 10.81 -18.06 5.49
CA ARG A 11 10.28 -19.03 6.46
C ARG A 11 8.77 -19.13 6.32
N LYS A 12 8.20 -20.24 6.81
CA LYS A 12 6.73 -20.47 6.85
C LYS A 12 6.06 -20.17 5.51
N PHE A 13 6.60 -20.76 4.43
CA PHE A 13 6.06 -20.58 3.08
C PHE A 13 4.76 -21.37 2.94
N LEU A 14 3.69 -20.69 2.53
CA LEU A 14 2.36 -21.25 2.35
C LEU A 14 1.85 -20.87 0.96
N THR A 15 1.47 -21.86 0.16
CA THR A 15 0.78 -21.62 -1.12
C THR A 15 -0.72 -21.65 -0.88
N ASN A 16 -1.38 -20.49 -0.96
CA ASN A 16 -2.83 -20.40 -0.76
C ASN A 16 -3.53 -20.26 -2.12
N ARG A 17 -4.27 -21.31 -2.51
CA ARG A 17 -5.02 -21.36 -3.77
C ARG A 17 -6.33 -20.57 -3.75
N LEU A 18 -6.94 -20.38 -2.58
CA LEU A 18 -8.21 -19.66 -2.43
C LEU A 18 -8.08 -18.18 -2.81
N LEU A 19 -6.90 -17.59 -2.54
CA LEU A 19 -6.59 -16.19 -2.80
C LEU A 19 -5.53 -16.02 -3.90
N CYS A 20 -5.20 -17.09 -4.62
CA CYS A 20 -4.19 -17.12 -5.69
C CYS A 20 -2.88 -16.42 -5.30
N ARG A 21 -2.36 -16.74 -4.10
CA ARG A 21 -1.13 -16.10 -3.59
C ARG A 21 -0.26 -17.04 -2.78
N LYS A 22 1.05 -16.79 -2.84
CA LYS A 22 2.06 -17.38 -1.97
C LYS A 22 2.33 -16.41 -0.81
N GLN A 23 2.27 -16.93 0.41
CA GLN A 23 2.46 -16.16 1.64
C GLN A 23 3.71 -16.67 2.35
N MET A 24 4.54 -15.77 2.85
CA MET A 24 5.74 -16.17 3.57
C MET A 24 6.17 -15.11 4.57
N VAL A 25 6.93 -15.56 5.57
CA VAL A 25 7.71 -14.70 6.45
C VAL A 25 9.07 -14.49 5.81
N VAL A 26 9.52 -13.25 5.75
CA VAL A 26 10.78 -12.84 5.15
C VAL A 26 11.71 -12.34 6.24
N ASP A 27 12.88 -12.95 6.34
CA ASP A 27 13.96 -12.47 7.19
C ASP A 27 15.04 -11.86 6.31
N VAL A 28 15.38 -10.61 6.61
CA VAL A 28 16.42 -9.86 5.92
C VAL A 28 17.62 -9.76 6.84
N ILE A 29 18.75 -10.25 6.37
CA ILE A 29 20.04 -10.20 7.06
C ILE A 29 20.87 -9.09 6.42
N HIS A 30 21.14 -8.03 7.18
CA HIS A 30 21.82 -6.82 6.72
C HIS A 30 22.83 -6.31 7.77
N PRO A 31 23.94 -7.04 8.02
CA PRO A 31 24.92 -6.65 9.02
C PRO A 31 25.59 -5.32 8.64
N GLY A 32 25.71 -4.42 9.61
CA GLY A 32 26.36 -3.11 9.43
C GLY A 32 25.60 -2.11 8.55
N ARG A 33 24.40 -2.45 8.06
CA ARG A 33 23.55 -1.55 7.26
C ARG A 33 22.26 -1.21 8.02
N ALA A 34 21.73 -0.03 7.74
CA ALA A 34 20.40 0.37 8.15
C ALA A 34 19.31 -0.55 7.58
N THR A 35 18.07 -0.36 8.02
CA THR A 35 16.91 -1.10 7.54
C THR A 35 16.79 -1.02 6.02
N VAL A 36 16.79 -2.18 5.37
CA VAL A 36 16.72 -2.27 3.90
C VAL A 36 15.37 -1.75 3.40
N PRO A 37 15.34 -0.90 2.36
CA PRO A 37 14.09 -0.40 1.81
C PRO A 37 13.29 -1.53 1.16
N LYS A 38 11.95 -1.37 1.16
CA LYS A 38 11.03 -2.40 0.65
C LYS A 38 11.14 -2.61 -0.86
N THR A 39 11.63 -1.63 -1.61
CA THR A 39 11.88 -1.72 -3.04
C THR A 39 12.97 -2.75 -3.34
N GLU A 40 14.14 -2.63 -2.69
CA GLU A 40 15.24 -3.60 -2.81
C GLU A 40 14.81 -5.02 -2.38
N ILE A 41 14.00 -5.13 -1.32
CA ILE A 41 13.47 -6.43 -0.85
C ILE A 41 12.57 -7.06 -1.91
N ARG A 42 11.71 -6.26 -2.56
CA ARG A 42 10.83 -6.74 -3.65
C ARG A 42 11.64 -7.23 -4.83
N GLU A 43 12.67 -6.50 -5.25
CA GLU A 43 13.55 -6.88 -6.36
C GLU A 43 14.28 -8.20 -6.08
N LYS A 44 14.84 -8.37 -4.88
CA LYS A 44 15.51 -9.61 -4.50
C LYS A 44 14.55 -10.80 -4.42
N LEU A 45 13.33 -10.59 -3.94
CA LEU A 45 12.29 -11.62 -3.94
C LEU A 45 11.82 -11.96 -5.36
N ALA A 46 11.73 -10.96 -6.24
CA ALA A 46 11.42 -11.13 -7.65
C ALA A 46 12.46 -12.01 -8.34
N SER A 47 13.76 -11.74 -8.14
CA SER A 47 14.83 -12.58 -8.68
C SER A 47 14.80 -14.00 -8.10
N LYS A 48 14.53 -14.14 -6.78
CA LYS A 48 14.51 -15.46 -6.10
C LYS A 48 13.37 -16.36 -6.59
N TYR A 49 12.18 -15.79 -6.79
CA TYR A 49 10.99 -16.55 -7.19
C TYR A 49 10.66 -16.44 -8.69
N LYS A 50 11.51 -15.77 -9.47
CA LYS A 50 11.36 -15.56 -10.92
C LYS A 50 10.02 -14.92 -11.28
N THR A 51 9.63 -13.89 -10.53
CA THR A 51 8.38 -13.14 -10.73
C THR A 51 8.69 -11.66 -10.92
N THR A 52 7.76 -10.89 -11.48
CA THR A 52 7.90 -9.43 -11.54
C THR A 52 7.72 -8.82 -10.14
N PRO A 53 8.41 -7.70 -9.82
CA PRO A 53 8.31 -7.07 -8.52
C PRO A 53 6.90 -6.52 -8.22
N ASP A 54 6.11 -6.21 -9.25
CA ASP A 54 4.75 -5.64 -9.15
C ASP A 54 3.74 -6.57 -8.51
N LEU A 55 3.97 -7.87 -8.60
CA LEU A 55 3.13 -8.90 -7.98
C LEU A 55 3.47 -9.13 -6.49
N ILE A 56 4.56 -8.53 -6.00
CA ILE A 56 5.11 -8.77 -4.67
C ILE A 56 4.78 -7.61 -3.73
N PHE A 57 4.06 -7.92 -2.66
CA PHE A 57 3.70 -6.99 -1.60
C PHE A 57 4.43 -7.32 -0.30
N CYS A 58 5.34 -6.42 0.10
CA CYS A 58 6.17 -6.54 1.29
C CYS A 58 5.62 -5.61 2.40
N PHE A 59 5.30 -6.15 3.58
CA PHE A 59 4.76 -5.34 4.69
C PHE A 59 5.20 -5.85 6.07
N GLY A 60 5.00 -5.00 7.09
CA GLY A 60 5.21 -5.37 8.49
C GLY A 60 6.66 -5.65 8.87
N PHE A 61 7.63 -5.00 8.24
CA PHE A 61 9.04 -5.17 8.59
C PHE A 61 9.36 -4.53 9.94
N ARG A 62 9.95 -5.33 10.84
CA ARG A 62 10.45 -4.92 12.15
C ARG A 62 11.91 -5.36 12.28
N THR A 63 12.79 -4.42 12.57
CA THR A 63 14.18 -4.68 12.92
C THR A 63 14.29 -5.25 14.33
N GLN A 64 15.21 -6.18 14.54
CA GLN A 64 15.59 -6.63 15.88
C GLN A 64 16.44 -5.58 16.59
N PHE A 65 16.41 -5.62 17.92
CA PHE A 65 17.29 -4.80 18.75
C PHE A 65 18.76 -5.16 18.47
N GLY A 66 19.63 -4.15 18.36
CA GLY A 66 21.02 -4.33 17.91
C GLY A 66 21.19 -4.41 16.39
N GLY A 67 20.11 -4.39 15.60
CA GLY A 67 20.17 -4.35 14.14
C GLY A 67 20.58 -5.67 13.49
N GLY A 68 21.01 -5.61 12.23
CA GLY A 68 21.51 -6.78 11.48
C GLY A 68 20.45 -7.78 10.98
N ARG A 69 19.28 -7.85 11.63
CA ARG A 69 18.15 -8.71 11.20
C ARG A 69 16.83 -7.95 11.24
N SER A 70 16.04 -8.10 10.18
CA SER A 70 14.66 -7.63 10.09
C SER A 70 13.73 -8.77 9.74
N THR A 71 12.58 -8.85 10.38
CA THR A 71 11.52 -9.81 10.06
C THR A 71 10.33 -9.08 9.48
N GLY A 72 9.69 -9.66 8.46
CA GLY A 72 8.52 -9.09 7.81
C GLY A 72 7.72 -10.15 7.06
N PHE A 73 6.71 -9.69 6.34
CA PHE A 73 5.84 -10.56 5.55
C PHE A 73 5.93 -10.18 4.07
N ALA A 74 5.85 -11.19 3.20
CA ALA A 74 5.68 -11.00 1.77
C ALA A 74 4.53 -11.84 1.24
N MET A 75 3.77 -11.24 0.34
CA MET A 75 2.73 -11.89 -0.45
C MET A 75 3.12 -11.77 -1.93
N ILE A 76 3.11 -12.89 -2.64
CA ILE A 76 3.33 -12.95 -4.08
C ILE A 76 2.03 -13.42 -4.70
N TYR A 77 1.40 -12.57 -5.51
CA TYR A 77 0.20 -12.94 -6.28
C TYR A 77 0.59 -13.56 -7.63
N ASP A 78 -0.30 -14.39 -8.18
CA ASP A 78 -0.10 -14.95 -9.51
C ASP A 78 -0.38 -13.90 -10.61
N THR A 79 -1.41 -13.06 -10.43
CA THR A 79 -1.75 -11.95 -11.35
C THR A 79 -2.02 -10.65 -10.60
N LEU A 80 -1.91 -9.54 -11.32
CA LEU A 80 -2.10 -8.19 -10.76
C LEU A 80 -3.57 -7.88 -10.48
N ASP A 81 -4.51 -8.54 -11.17
CA ASP A 81 -5.94 -8.37 -10.95
C ASP A 81 -6.38 -8.98 -9.62
N PHE A 82 -5.84 -10.15 -9.27
CA PHE A 82 -6.04 -10.75 -7.95
C PHE A 82 -5.45 -9.89 -6.85
N ALA A 83 -4.27 -9.29 -7.08
CA ALA A 83 -3.68 -8.35 -6.13
C ALA A 83 -4.61 -7.16 -5.86
N LYS A 84 -5.17 -6.52 -6.90
CA LYS A 84 -6.13 -5.41 -6.75
C LYS A 84 -7.42 -5.79 -6.03
N LYS A 85 -7.89 -7.03 -6.21
CA LYS A 85 -9.12 -7.53 -5.59
C LYS A 85 -8.96 -7.83 -4.10
N PHE A 86 -7.85 -8.45 -3.70
CA PHE A 86 -7.67 -8.99 -2.35
C PHE A 86 -6.81 -8.10 -1.44
N GLU A 87 -5.90 -7.28 -1.98
CA GLU A 87 -5.08 -6.42 -1.14
C GLU A 87 -5.91 -5.29 -0.50
N PRO A 88 -5.62 -4.96 0.78
CA PRO A 88 -6.16 -3.77 1.38
C PRO A 88 -5.77 -2.52 0.59
N LYS A 89 -6.76 -1.65 0.34
CA LYS A 89 -6.61 -0.40 -0.45
C LYS A 89 -5.45 0.50 -0.02
N HIS A 90 -5.08 0.49 1.27
CA HIS A 90 -3.95 1.29 1.76
C HIS A 90 -2.59 0.79 1.28
N ARG A 91 -2.44 -0.50 0.95
CA ARG A 91 -1.22 -1.04 0.37
C ARG A 91 -1.15 -0.72 -1.12
N LEU A 92 -2.26 -0.87 -1.83
CA LEU A 92 -2.38 -0.46 -3.23
C LEU A 92 -2.02 1.02 -3.42
N ALA A 93 -2.47 1.89 -2.51
CA ALA A 93 -2.12 3.32 -2.53
C ALA A 93 -0.62 3.58 -2.35
N ARG A 94 0.10 2.77 -1.56
CA ARG A 94 1.57 2.90 -1.40
C ARG A 94 2.33 2.52 -2.67
N HIS A 95 1.72 1.69 -3.51
CA HIS A 95 2.25 1.29 -4.82
C HIS A 95 1.69 2.13 -5.97
N GLY A 96 0.91 3.18 -5.70
CA GLY A 96 0.32 4.04 -6.73
C GLY A 96 -0.85 3.42 -7.51
N LEU A 97 -1.30 2.21 -7.15
CA LEU A 97 -2.36 1.47 -7.86
C LEU A 97 -3.78 1.90 -7.46
N TYR A 98 -3.91 2.74 -6.43
CA TYR A 98 -5.20 3.21 -5.93
C TYR A 98 -5.10 4.60 -5.29
N GLU A 99 -5.94 5.54 -5.73
CA GLU A 99 -6.08 6.83 -5.07
C GLU A 99 -7.26 6.85 -4.11
N LYS A 100 -7.01 7.29 -2.88
CA LYS A 100 -8.05 7.44 -1.86
C LYS A 100 -8.72 8.83 -1.99
N GLY A 101 -10.05 8.85 -2.04
CA GLY A 101 -10.83 10.09 -1.96
C GLY A 101 -10.54 10.88 -0.67
N LYS A 102 -10.16 12.15 -0.84
CA LYS A 102 -9.61 13.03 0.23
C LYS A 102 -10.67 13.72 1.11
N ILE A 103 -11.90 13.22 1.20
CA ILE A 103 -12.95 13.89 1.99
C ILE A 103 -12.77 13.60 3.49
N SER A 104 -12.61 14.66 4.28
CA SER A 104 -12.47 14.55 5.74
C SER A 104 -13.72 13.89 6.37
N ARG A 105 -13.50 13.17 7.49
CA ARG A 105 -14.61 12.60 8.28
C ARG A 105 -15.55 13.70 8.78
N LYS A 106 -15.04 14.89 9.13
CA LYS A 106 -15.83 16.04 9.58
C LYS A 106 -16.78 16.52 8.48
N GLN A 107 -16.25 16.78 7.28
CA GLN A 107 -17.04 17.20 6.11
C GLN A 107 -18.15 16.18 5.75
N ARG A 108 -17.86 14.88 5.84
CA ARG A 108 -18.87 13.82 5.62
C ARG A 108 -19.98 13.84 6.68
N LYS A 109 -19.62 14.02 7.96
CA LYS A 109 -20.60 14.10 9.06
C LYS A 109 -21.46 15.36 8.96
N GLU A 110 -20.86 16.51 8.67
CA GLU A 110 -21.59 17.77 8.47
C GLU A 110 -22.53 17.68 7.27
N ARG A 111 -22.07 17.13 6.15
CA ARG A 111 -22.92 16.87 4.97
C ARG A 111 -24.10 15.96 5.33
N LYS A 112 -23.85 14.86 6.06
CA LYS A 112 -24.90 13.95 6.53
C LYS A 112 -25.91 14.67 7.43
N ASN A 113 -25.46 15.50 8.36
CA ASN A 113 -26.34 16.24 9.27
C ASN A 113 -27.18 17.29 8.52
N ARG A 114 -26.62 17.99 7.52
CA ARG A 114 -27.38 18.91 6.66
C ARG A 114 -28.43 18.17 5.82
N GLN A 115 -28.08 17.02 5.24
CA GLN A 115 -29.01 16.20 4.45
C GLN A 115 -30.16 15.62 5.27
N LYS A 116 -29.97 15.36 6.57
CA LYS A 116 -31.05 14.92 7.46
C LYS A 116 -32.13 15.98 7.69
N LYS A 117 -31.81 17.27 7.53
CA LYS A 117 -32.75 18.39 7.76
C LYS A 117 -33.76 18.59 6.62
N VAL A 118 -33.53 18.01 5.45
CA VAL A 118 -34.39 18.21 4.25
C VAL A 118 -34.97 16.89 3.74
N ARG A 119 -36.07 16.97 2.99
CA ARG A 119 -36.79 15.80 2.43
C ARG A 119 -36.83 15.84 0.90
N GLY A 120 -37.06 14.68 0.29
CA GLY A 120 -37.21 14.54 -1.16
C GLY A 120 -36.01 15.05 -1.97
N VAL A 121 -36.32 15.66 -3.12
CA VAL A 121 -35.33 16.15 -4.10
C VAL A 121 -34.39 17.22 -3.51
N ALA A 122 -34.76 17.87 -2.40
CA ALA A 122 -33.88 18.86 -1.75
C ALA A 122 -32.57 18.26 -1.18
N LYS A 123 -32.49 16.93 -0.95
CA LYS A 123 -31.26 16.27 -0.47
C LYS A 123 -30.12 16.27 -1.50
N THR A 124 -30.44 16.19 -2.80
CA THR A 124 -29.43 16.17 -3.87
C THR A 124 -28.74 17.53 -3.99
N LYS A 125 -29.49 18.62 -3.82
CA LYS A 125 -28.97 20.00 -3.82
C LYS A 125 -27.94 20.26 -2.72
N ILE A 126 -28.11 19.68 -1.52
CA ILE A 126 -27.15 19.80 -0.40
C ILE A 126 -25.92 18.90 -0.59
N GLY A 127 -26.04 17.81 -1.35
CA GLY A 127 -24.94 16.90 -1.68
C GLY A 127 -23.93 17.49 -2.66
N ALA A 128 -24.41 18.34 -3.58
CA ALA A 128 -23.59 19.14 -4.47
C ALA A 128 -22.98 20.33 -3.70
N GLY A 129 -21.83 20.12 -3.05
CA GLY A 129 -21.01 21.25 -2.64
C GLY A 129 -20.64 22.05 -3.91
N LYS A 130 -20.82 23.38 -3.90
CA LYS A 130 -20.30 24.25 -4.96
C LYS A 130 -18.85 23.83 -5.26
N LYS A 131 -18.56 23.39 -6.48
CA LYS A 131 -17.17 23.21 -6.94
C LYS A 131 -16.55 24.62 -6.94
N VAL A 132 -15.69 24.93 -5.98
CA VAL A 132 -14.83 26.11 -6.09
C VAL A 132 -13.78 25.73 -7.12
N THR A 133 -14.04 26.12 -8.38
CA THR A 133 -13.08 26.02 -9.46
C THR A 133 -11.93 26.96 -9.15
N PHE A 134 -10.80 26.41 -8.73
CA PHE A 134 -9.53 27.10 -8.51
C PHE A 134 -8.88 27.43 -9.87
N PHE A 135 -9.59 28.17 -10.72
CA PHE A 135 -9.15 28.46 -12.09
C PHE A 135 -8.72 29.92 -12.30
N PHE A 136 -8.49 30.71 -11.24
CA PHE A 136 -8.29 32.16 -11.40
C PHE A 136 -7.00 32.73 -10.80
N CYS A 137 -5.89 31.98 -10.78
CA CYS A 137 -4.61 32.56 -10.34
C CYS A 137 -3.39 31.99 -11.08
N VAL A 138 -3.44 31.99 -12.42
CA VAL A 138 -2.23 31.80 -13.27
C VAL A 138 -2.24 32.80 -14.45
N PHE A 139 -2.85 33.98 -14.30
CA PHE A 139 -2.76 35.00 -15.36
C PHE A 139 -2.51 36.42 -14.86
N LEU A 140 -1.78 36.54 -13.75
CA LEU A 140 -1.22 37.83 -13.29
C LEU A 140 0.02 37.55 -12.42
N LEU A 141 1.09 37.15 -13.09
CA LEU A 141 2.51 37.46 -12.85
C LEU A 141 3.37 36.67 -13.83
#